data_AF-R0MQ03-F1
#
_entry.id   AF-R0MQ03-F1
#
_cell.length_a   1.000
_cell.length_b   1.000
_cell.length_c   1.000
_cell.angle_alpha   90.00
_cell.angle_beta   90.00
_cell.angle_gamma   90.00
#
_symmetry.space_group_name_H-M   'P 1'
#
loop_
_entity.id
_entity.type
_entity.pdbx_description
1 polymer ?
#
loop_
_entity_poly.entity_id
_entity_poly.type
_entity_poly.pdbx_seq_one_letter_code
_entity_poly.pdbx_strand_id
1 'polypeptide(L)'
;MNEGTLTALAENEKGSLPEVTLKTIVEKEDEERQSMIRYKFQNVEETVHTEQGTTFFAKFMKYQKVYNIFVLALSSISFGFGLSSYDIMRNVMSPENDGLQQSVFNFLSTFAISNIFLGGLIANFLVRAFPRIKRKHLLMISSAANCFAYAFQFMIPRIITVAITRIFIGIASGIVCAVVPGFLKDNAPKKLSGFIPSIHAIGSVDWYTVLVYFFVISYNIGVANVPWTLPTEIFPKNCFKTGNMIGITVNWFSGYLLAICAGVIYEAFGDYLWYFFSASMLIVSLYTGFMLKETKGITVPQFQ
;
A
#
# COMPACT_ATOMS: atom_id res chain seq x y z
N MET A 1 -5.96 2.51 -65.71
CA MET A 1 -6.54 2.40 -67.07
C MET A 1 -8.04 2.55 -66.90
N ASN A 2 -8.66 3.58 -67.50
CA ASN A 2 -10.06 3.93 -67.25
C ASN A 2 -10.99 2.96 -68.00
N GLU A 3 -12.17 2.65 -67.44
CA GLU A 3 -13.16 1.70 -68.00
C GLU A 3 -13.51 2.00 -69.47
N GLY A 4 -13.50 3.27 -69.88
CA GLY A 4 -13.75 3.68 -71.28
C GLY A 4 -12.69 3.24 -72.30
N THR A 5 -11.49 2.82 -71.87
CA THR A 5 -10.45 2.31 -72.79
C THR A 5 -10.60 0.81 -73.05
N LEU A 6 -11.28 0.07 -72.18
CA LEU A 6 -11.54 -1.36 -72.34
C LEU A 6 -12.75 -1.62 -73.25
N THR A 7 -13.75 -0.76 -73.24
CA THR A 7 -14.94 -0.87 -74.10
C THR A 7 -14.60 -0.65 -75.59
N ALA A 8 -13.61 0.20 -75.88
CA ALA A 8 -13.15 0.47 -77.25
C ALA A 8 -12.34 -0.69 -77.87
N LEU A 9 -11.78 -1.58 -77.06
CA LEU A 9 -11.08 -2.79 -77.52
C LEU A 9 -12.02 -4.00 -77.64
N ALA A 10 -13.09 -4.05 -76.83
CA ALA A 10 -14.06 -5.14 -76.85
C ALA A 10 -15.01 -5.11 -78.07
N GLU A 11 -15.20 -3.96 -78.72
CA GLU A 11 -16.05 -3.88 -79.91
C GLU A 11 -15.35 -4.27 -81.23
N ASN A 12 -14.02 -4.41 -81.23
CA ASN A 12 -13.24 -4.69 -82.46
C ASN A 12 -12.86 -6.17 -82.66
N GLU A 13 -13.14 -7.05 -81.69
CA GLU A 13 -12.79 -8.48 -81.76
C GLU A 13 -14.00 -9.42 -81.55
N LYS A 14 -15.14 -9.13 -82.19
CA LYS A 14 -16.27 -10.09 -82.26
C LYS A 14 -16.02 -11.29 -83.21
N GLY A 15 -14.77 -11.60 -83.54
CA GLY A 15 -14.39 -12.71 -84.40
C GLY A 15 -13.46 -13.69 -83.69
N SER A 16 -14.02 -14.84 -83.28
CA SER A 16 -13.33 -16.11 -82.99
C SER A 16 -12.23 -16.11 -81.90
N LEU A 17 -12.62 -16.18 -80.63
CA LEU A 17 -11.79 -16.87 -79.63
C LEU A 17 -12.24 -18.35 -79.56
N PRO A 18 -11.35 -19.33 -79.81
CA PRO A 18 -11.70 -20.75 -79.73
C PRO A 18 -12.18 -21.13 -78.32
N GLU A 19 -13.24 -21.94 -78.24
CA GLU A 19 -13.88 -22.39 -76.98
C GLU A 19 -12.90 -23.05 -76.00
N VAL A 20 -11.85 -23.69 -76.52
CA VAL A 20 -10.74 -24.28 -75.75
C VAL A 20 -9.93 -23.20 -75.00
N THR A 21 -9.66 -22.06 -75.63
CA THR A 21 -8.87 -20.96 -75.05
C THR A 21 -9.62 -20.28 -73.90
N LEU A 22 -10.94 -20.12 -74.02
CA LEU A 22 -11.80 -19.61 -72.96
C LEU A 22 -11.84 -20.55 -71.74
N LYS A 23 -11.93 -21.86 -71.96
CA LYS A 23 -11.91 -22.87 -70.89
C LYS A 23 -10.59 -22.85 -70.10
N THR A 24 -9.46 -22.76 -70.80
CA THR A 24 -8.14 -22.73 -70.15
C THR A 24 -7.90 -21.44 -69.35
N ILE A 25 -8.44 -20.31 -69.80
CA ILE A 25 -8.37 -19.03 -69.07
C ILE A 25 -9.22 -19.12 -67.79
N VAL A 26 -10.43 -19.66 -67.87
CA VAL A 26 -11.32 -19.83 -66.71
C VAL A 26 -10.74 -20.81 -65.69
N GLU A 27 -10.15 -21.94 -66.13
CA GLU A 27 -9.49 -22.90 -65.22
C GLU A 27 -8.27 -22.27 -64.53
N LYS A 28 -7.48 -21.46 -65.24
CA LYS A 28 -6.36 -20.71 -64.64
C LYS A 28 -6.81 -19.67 -63.62
N GLU A 29 -7.87 -18.91 -63.94
CA GLU A 29 -8.44 -17.94 -63.00
C GLU A 29 -8.97 -18.63 -61.74
N ASP A 30 -9.61 -19.81 -61.87
CA ASP A 30 -10.08 -20.57 -60.71
C ASP A 30 -8.95 -21.17 -59.88
N GLU A 31 -7.85 -21.64 -60.49
CA GLU A 31 -6.65 -22.10 -59.77
C GLU A 31 -5.93 -20.96 -59.04
N GLU A 32 -5.77 -19.81 -59.68
CA GLU A 32 -5.22 -18.60 -59.03
C GLU A 32 -6.11 -18.12 -57.89
N ARG A 33 -7.43 -18.17 -58.07
CA ARG A 33 -8.41 -17.83 -57.03
C ARG A 33 -8.34 -18.82 -55.86
N GLN A 34 -8.25 -20.12 -56.14
CA GLN A 34 -8.11 -21.18 -55.12
C GLN A 34 -6.79 -21.07 -54.34
N SER A 35 -5.68 -20.76 -55.01
CA SER A 35 -4.38 -20.57 -54.35
C SER A 35 -4.36 -19.31 -53.48
N MET A 36 -4.96 -18.21 -53.95
CA MET A 36 -5.16 -16.99 -53.17
C MET A 36 -6.04 -17.21 -51.92
N ILE A 37 -7.08 -18.04 -52.04
CA ILE A 37 -7.93 -18.40 -50.88
C ILE A 37 -7.13 -19.22 -49.87
N ARG A 38 -6.35 -20.22 -50.31
CA ARG A 38 -5.49 -21.02 -49.42
C ARG A 38 -4.44 -20.15 -48.71
N TYR A 39 -3.78 -19.26 -49.44
CA TYR A 39 -2.81 -18.32 -48.87
C TYR A 39 -3.44 -17.39 -47.82
N LYS A 40 -4.66 -16.88 -48.07
CA LYS A 40 -5.39 -16.06 -47.09
C LYS A 40 -5.80 -16.89 -45.87
N PHE A 41 -6.26 -18.13 -46.06
CA PHE A 41 -6.64 -19.00 -44.95
C PHE A 41 -5.46 -19.36 -44.05
N GLN A 42 -4.31 -19.73 -44.62
CA GLN A 42 -3.08 -20.00 -43.87
C GLN A 42 -2.62 -18.80 -43.06
N ASN A 43 -2.60 -17.60 -43.67
CA ASN A 43 -2.26 -16.37 -42.95
C ASN A 43 -3.24 -16.10 -41.81
N VAL A 44 -4.55 -16.31 -42.01
CA VAL A 44 -5.55 -16.12 -40.96
C VAL A 44 -5.35 -17.12 -39.81
N GLU A 45 -5.12 -18.40 -40.11
CA GLU A 45 -4.84 -19.43 -39.09
C GLU A 45 -3.57 -19.11 -38.29
N GLU A 46 -2.50 -18.70 -38.97
CA GLU A 46 -1.23 -18.32 -38.34
C GLU A 46 -1.39 -17.05 -37.49
N THR A 47 -2.17 -16.07 -37.96
CA THR A 47 -2.49 -14.86 -37.20
C THR A 47 -3.32 -15.19 -35.96
N VAL A 48 -4.33 -16.07 -36.07
CA VAL A 48 -5.19 -16.50 -34.97
C VAL A 48 -4.41 -17.30 -33.91
N HIS A 49 -3.54 -18.22 -34.34
CA HIS A 49 -2.68 -18.96 -33.40
C HIS A 49 -1.67 -18.04 -32.69
N THR A 50 -1.13 -17.05 -33.41
CA THR A 50 -0.21 -16.05 -32.83
C THR A 50 -0.94 -15.12 -31.87
N GLU A 51 -2.15 -14.66 -32.18
CA GLU A 51 -3.00 -13.86 -31.29
C GLU A 51 -3.45 -14.65 -30.05
N GLN A 52 -3.88 -15.89 -30.19
CA GLN A 52 -4.27 -16.72 -29.04
C GLN A 52 -3.07 -17.03 -28.13
N GLY A 53 -1.92 -17.37 -28.71
CA GLY A 53 -0.67 -17.58 -27.97
C GLY A 53 -0.22 -16.32 -27.23
N THR A 54 -0.20 -15.17 -27.91
CA THR A 54 0.11 -13.88 -27.28
C THR A 54 -0.90 -13.47 -26.22
N THR A 55 -2.19 -13.77 -26.39
CA THR A 55 -3.24 -13.46 -25.41
C THR A 55 -3.10 -14.31 -24.14
N PHE A 56 -2.86 -15.61 -24.28
CA PHE A 56 -2.61 -16.48 -23.14
C PHE A 56 -1.34 -16.08 -22.39
N PHE A 57 -0.22 -15.88 -23.10
CA PHE A 57 1.03 -15.44 -22.51
C PHE A 57 0.91 -14.05 -21.85
N ALA A 58 0.19 -13.10 -22.46
CA ALA A 58 -0.05 -11.79 -21.87
C ALA A 58 -0.87 -11.90 -20.57
N LYS A 59 -1.88 -12.76 -20.55
CA LYS A 59 -2.71 -13.02 -19.37
C LYS A 59 -1.91 -13.70 -18.26
N PHE A 60 -1.12 -14.71 -18.58
CA PHE A 60 -0.20 -15.39 -17.66
C PHE A 60 0.82 -14.42 -17.05
N MET A 61 1.49 -13.62 -17.89
CA MET A 61 2.45 -12.60 -17.46
C MET A 61 1.79 -11.52 -16.57
N LYS A 62 0.53 -11.16 -16.85
CA LYS A 62 -0.25 -10.25 -15.99
C LYS A 62 -0.46 -10.86 -14.59
N TYR A 63 -0.90 -12.12 -14.50
CA TYR A 63 -1.06 -12.79 -13.20
C TYR A 63 0.27 -12.93 -12.45
N GLN A 64 1.36 -13.27 -13.15
CA GLN A 64 2.69 -13.38 -12.55
C GLN A 64 3.19 -12.03 -12.00
N LYS A 65 2.98 -10.92 -12.72
CA LYS A 65 3.33 -9.58 -12.22
C LYS A 65 2.53 -9.19 -10.99
N VAL A 66 1.23 -9.48 -10.98
CA VAL A 66 0.36 -9.22 -9.81
C VAL A 66 0.81 -10.05 -8.61
N TYR A 67 1.12 -11.33 -8.81
CA TYR A 67 1.67 -12.20 -7.78
C TYR A 67 3.00 -11.66 -7.22
N ASN A 68 3.92 -11.24 -8.08
CA ASN A 68 5.19 -10.66 -7.65
C ASN A 68 4.99 -9.40 -6.80
N ILE A 69 4.07 -8.51 -7.20
CA ILE A 69 3.74 -7.30 -6.44
C ILE A 69 3.25 -7.67 -5.03
N PHE A 70 2.36 -8.65 -4.93
CA PHE A 70 1.84 -9.12 -3.65
C PHE A 70 2.93 -9.69 -2.73
N VAL A 71 3.79 -10.57 -3.25
CA VAL A 71 4.90 -11.16 -2.48
C VAL A 71 5.93 -10.09 -2.05
N LEU A 72 6.20 -9.11 -2.91
CA LEU A 72 7.08 -7.98 -2.58
C LEU A 72 6.47 -7.05 -1.52
N ALA A 73 5.15 -6.87 -1.53
CA ALA A 73 4.44 -6.13 -0.49
C ALA A 73 4.59 -6.81 0.88
N LEU A 74 4.48 -8.14 0.95
CA LEU A 74 4.71 -8.90 2.18
C LEU A 74 6.14 -8.74 2.72
N SER A 75 7.13 -8.61 1.83
CA SER A 75 8.52 -8.35 2.24
C SER A 75 8.68 -6.98 2.93
N SER A 76 7.81 -6.01 2.61
CA SER A 76 7.82 -4.68 3.23
C SER A 76 7.35 -4.72 4.69
N ILE A 77 6.47 -5.67 5.03
CA ILE A 77 6.03 -5.92 6.41
C ILE A 77 7.22 -6.39 7.26
N SER A 78 8.07 -7.25 6.71
CA SER A 78 9.28 -7.70 7.42
C SER A 78 10.24 -6.54 7.71
N PHE A 79 10.32 -5.54 6.82
CA PHE A 79 11.11 -4.33 7.05
C PHE A 79 10.52 -3.49 8.21
N GLY A 80 9.20 -3.27 8.20
CA GLY A 80 8.51 -2.56 9.28
C GLY A 80 8.67 -3.24 10.64
N PHE A 81 8.42 -4.56 10.68
CA PHE A 81 8.64 -5.37 11.88
C PHE A 81 10.08 -5.31 12.39
N GLY A 82 11.08 -5.23 11.49
CA GLY A 82 12.48 -5.02 11.87
C GLY A 82 12.68 -3.76 12.71
N LEU A 83 12.06 -2.65 12.34
CA LEU A 83 12.17 -1.37 13.05
C LEU A 83 11.56 -1.44 14.46
N SER A 84 10.42 -2.09 14.61
CA SER A 84 9.60 -2.06 15.84
C SER A 84 9.74 -3.25 16.77
N SER A 85 10.31 -4.36 16.30
CA SER A 85 10.48 -5.59 17.09
C SER A 85 11.25 -5.43 18.41
N TYR A 86 11.82 -4.24 18.69
CA TYR A 86 12.58 -3.97 19.91
C TYR A 86 11.66 -3.93 21.11
N ASP A 87 10.53 -3.26 20.96
CA ASP A 87 9.57 -3.03 22.03
C ASP A 87 8.97 -4.34 22.52
N ILE A 88 8.81 -5.32 21.63
CA ILE A 88 8.39 -6.69 21.98
C ILE A 88 9.39 -7.33 22.95
N MET A 89 10.68 -7.20 22.66
CA MET A 89 11.75 -7.84 23.44
C MET A 89 12.10 -7.07 24.71
N ARG A 90 11.82 -5.76 24.74
CA ARG A 90 11.99 -4.91 25.93
C ARG A 90 11.25 -5.46 27.14
N ASN A 91 10.08 -6.07 26.94
CA ASN A 91 9.27 -6.62 28.04
C ASN A 91 9.84 -7.93 28.62
N VAL A 92 10.77 -8.57 27.91
CA VAL A 92 11.41 -9.83 28.34
C VAL A 92 12.77 -9.57 28.98
N MET A 93 13.39 -8.43 28.65
CA MET A 93 14.70 -8.03 29.17
C MET A 93 14.55 -7.12 30.39
N SER A 94 15.41 -7.30 31.39
CA SER A 94 15.51 -6.40 32.53
C SER A 94 16.97 -6.19 32.91
N PRO A 95 17.34 -5.02 33.46
CA PRO A 95 18.70 -4.76 33.93
C PRO A 95 19.17 -5.81 34.93
N GLU A 96 18.29 -6.27 35.82
CA GLU A 96 18.55 -7.31 36.82
C GLU A 96 18.87 -8.65 36.17
N ASN A 97 18.07 -9.06 35.18
CA ASN A 97 18.29 -10.29 34.45
C ASN A 97 19.65 -10.26 33.74
N ASP A 98 20.00 -9.14 33.10
CA ASP A 98 21.27 -8.96 32.40
C ASP A 98 22.47 -8.70 33.34
N GLY A 99 22.25 -8.54 34.65
CA GLY A 99 23.32 -8.25 35.62
C GLY A 99 23.94 -6.85 35.43
N LEU A 100 23.16 -5.89 34.92
CA LEU A 100 23.61 -4.56 34.53
C LEU A 100 22.99 -3.46 35.38
N GLN A 101 23.75 -2.37 35.59
CA GLN A 101 23.20 -1.14 36.13
C GLN A 101 22.18 -0.53 35.14
N GLN A 102 21.12 0.09 35.66
CA GLN A 102 20.05 0.71 34.85
C GLN A 102 20.59 1.69 33.79
N SER A 103 21.59 2.49 34.13
CA SER A 103 22.22 3.44 33.20
C SER A 103 22.87 2.74 31.99
N VAL A 104 23.60 1.66 32.25
CA VAL A 104 24.26 0.84 31.23
C VAL A 104 23.23 0.11 30.38
N PHE A 105 22.20 -0.46 31.00
CA PHE A 105 21.10 -1.11 30.28
C PHE A 105 20.38 -0.13 29.35
N ASN A 106 20.08 1.09 29.81
CA ASN A 106 19.45 2.13 29.00
C ASN A 106 20.35 2.58 27.84
N PHE A 107 21.66 2.71 28.07
CA PHE A 107 22.62 3.00 27.01
C PHE A 107 22.63 1.89 25.95
N LEU A 108 22.74 0.62 26.37
CA LEU A 108 22.73 -0.52 25.46
C LEU A 108 21.39 -0.67 24.73
N SER A 109 20.27 -0.29 25.37
CA SER A 109 18.95 -0.22 24.75
C SER A 109 18.93 0.76 23.58
N THR A 110 19.37 2.00 23.79
CA THR A 110 19.45 3.01 22.73
C THR A 110 20.43 2.60 21.64
N PHE A 111 21.55 1.99 22.02
CA PHE A 111 22.54 1.46 21.10
C PHE A 111 21.95 0.33 20.23
N ALA A 112 21.21 -0.61 20.83
CA ALA A 112 20.54 -1.68 20.12
C ALA A 112 19.48 -1.15 19.13
N ILE A 113 18.68 -0.16 19.53
CA ILE A 113 17.72 0.51 18.63
C ILE A 113 18.45 1.15 17.45
N SER A 114 19.59 1.80 17.70
CA SER A 114 20.37 2.52 16.67
C SER A 114 21.10 1.58 15.69
N ASN A 115 21.51 0.39 16.14
CA ASN A 115 22.28 -0.56 15.33
C ASN A 115 21.56 -1.06 14.07
N ILE A 116 20.23 -0.96 14.03
CA ILE A 116 19.48 -1.29 12.81
C ILE A 116 19.84 -0.36 11.64
N PHE A 117 20.12 0.91 11.91
CA PHE A 117 20.52 1.88 10.89
C PHE A 117 21.93 1.62 10.39
N LEU A 118 22.84 1.20 11.28
CA LEU A 118 24.18 0.78 10.90
C LEU A 118 24.13 -0.43 9.95
N GLY A 119 23.32 -1.43 10.27
CA GLY A 119 23.08 -2.57 9.38
C GLY A 119 22.49 -2.14 8.03
N GLY A 120 21.52 -1.22 8.05
CA GLY A 120 20.92 -0.66 6.83
C GLY A 120 21.91 0.08 5.94
N LEU A 121 22.83 0.85 6.54
CA LEU A 121 23.93 1.51 5.83
C LEU A 121 24.85 0.50 5.13
N ILE A 122 25.27 -0.54 5.86
CA ILE A 122 26.11 -1.62 5.33
C ILE A 122 25.41 -2.31 4.15
N ALA A 123 24.13 -2.66 4.31
CA ALA A 123 23.34 -3.28 3.25
C ALA A 123 23.27 -2.44 1.98
N ASN A 124 22.96 -1.15 2.10
CA ASN A 124 22.86 -0.26 0.93
C ASN A 124 24.19 -0.15 0.18
N PHE A 125 25.30 -0.06 0.91
CA PHE A 125 26.63 -0.10 0.31
C PHE A 125 26.89 -1.42 -0.43
N LEU A 126 26.58 -2.56 0.19
CA LEU A 126 26.77 -3.89 -0.41
C LEU A 126 25.91 -4.09 -1.66
N VAL A 127 24.63 -3.71 -1.62
CA VAL A 127 23.72 -3.79 -2.78
C VAL A 127 24.28 -2.97 -3.95
N ARG A 128 24.86 -1.80 -3.68
CA ARG A 128 25.45 -0.94 -4.71
C ARG A 128 26.79 -1.43 -5.24
N ALA A 129 27.62 -2.00 -4.36
CA ALA A 129 28.95 -2.53 -4.69
C ALA A 129 28.87 -3.81 -5.55
N PHE A 130 27.82 -4.60 -5.40
CA PHE A 130 27.62 -5.87 -6.12
C PHE A 130 26.40 -5.85 -7.06
N PRO A 131 26.39 -5.02 -8.13
CA PRO A 131 25.24 -4.86 -9.00
C PRO A 131 24.90 -6.11 -9.84
N ARG A 132 25.83 -7.08 -9.94
CA ARG A 132 25.62 -8.34 -10.66
C ARG A 132 24.72 -9.32 -9.90
N ILE A 133 24.51 -9.13 -8.59
CA ILE A 133 23.65 -10.01 -7.80
C ILE A 133 22.19 -9.74 -8.17
N LYS A 134 21.46 -10.77 -8.58
CA LYS A 134 20.04 -10.65 -8.93
C LYS A 134 19.22 -10.27 -7.69
N ARG A 135 18.25 -9.38 -7.87
CA ARG A 135 17.34 -8.88 -6.81
C ARG A 135 16.69 -9.99 -5.97
N LYS A 136 16.30 -11.11 -6.60
CA LYS A 136 15.73 -12.26 -5.87
C LYS A 136 16.69 -12.88 -4.85
N HIS A 137 17.99 -12.96 -5.16
CA HIS A 137 18.98 -13.51 -4.23
C HIS A 137 19.26 -12.54 -3.08
N LEU A 138 19.25 -11.22 -3.35
CA LEU A 138 19.31 -10.21 -2.29
C LEU A 138 18.14 -10.36 -1.31
N LEU A 139 16.92 -10.54 -1.81
CA LEU A 139 15.74 -10.80 -0.96
C LEU A 139 15.86 -12.11 -0.17
N MET A 140 16.39 -13.19 -0.77
CA MET A 140 16.66 -14.45 -0.05
C MET A 140 17.69 -14.26 1.07
N ILE A 141 18.77 -13.52 0.81
CA ILE A 141 19.80 -13.20 1.82
C ILE A 141 19.17 -12.40 2.97
N SER A 142 18.32 -11.42 2.65
CA SER A 142 17.58 -10.66 3.65
C SER A 142 16.70 -11.54 4.53
N SER A 143 15.89 -12.43 3.92
CA SER A 143 15.04 -13.37 4.69
C SER A 143 15.86 -14.32 5.56
N ALA A 144 16.99 -14.83 5.06
CA ALA A 144 17.89 -15.69 5.83
C ALA A 144 18.52 -14.94 7.02
N ALA A 145 18.98 -13.70 6.81
CA ALA A 145 19.54 -12.85 7.85
C ALA A 145 18.50 -12.54 8.95
N ASN A 146 17.25 -12.22 8.57
CA ASN A 146 16.16 -12.02 9.52
C ASN A 146 15.83 -13.29 10.31
N CYS A 147 15.73 -14.43 9.63
CA CYS A 147 15.47 -15.72 10.27
C CYS A 147 16.53 -16.04 11.34
N PHE A 148 17.81 -15.91 10.98
CA PHE A 148 18.92 -16.11 11.90
C PHE A 148 18.86 -15.13 13.09
N ALA A 149 18.67 -13.84 12.81
CA ALA A 149 18.69 -12.79 13.82
C ALA A 149 17.56 -12.95 14.85
N TYR A 150 16.33 -13.22 14.40
CA TYR A 150 15.18 -13.42 15.28
C TYR A 150 15.29 -14.72 16.08
N ALA A 151 15.74 -15.81 15.45
CA ALA A 151 15.93 -17.08 16.16
C ALA A 151 16.99 -16.93 17.26
N PHE A 152 18.12 -16.29 16.96
CA PHE A 152 19.19 -16.08 17.94
C PHE A 152 18.76 -15.16 19.09
N GLN A 153 18.03 -14.10 18.78
CA GLN A 153 17.48 -13.19 19.78
C GLN A 153 16.47 -13.87 20.72
N PHE A 154 15.66 -14.78 20.19
CA PHE A 154 14.68 -15.54 20.99
C PHE A 154 15.36 -16.57 21.89
N MET A 155 16.39 -17.27 21.39
CA MET A 155 17.13 -18.27 22.17
C MET A 155 17.88 -17.65 23.35
N ILE A 156 18.41 -16.44 23.19
CA ILE A 156 19.20 -15.74 24.21
C ILE A 156 18.65 -14.31 24.36
N PRO A 157 17.58 -14.10 25.14
CA PRO A 157 16.92 -12.81 25.30
C PRO A 157 17.71 -11.89 26.26
N ARG A 158 18.91 -11.50 25.84
CA ARG A 158 19.83 -10.61 26.58
C ARG A 158 20.06 -9.34 25.78
N ILE A 159 20.27 -8.20 26.45
CA ILE A 159 20.40 -6.91 25.76
C ILE A 159 21.58 -6.86 24.78
N ILE A 160 22.68 -7.54 25.10
CA ILE A 160 23.86 -7.66 24.23
C ILE A 160 23.52 -8.45 22.97
N THR A 161 22.80 -9.57 23.11
CA THR A 161 22.34 -10.36 21.97
C THR A 161 21.47 -9.52 21.06
N VAL A 162 20.51 -8.78 21.62
CA VAL A 162 19.66 -7.86 20.85
C VAL A 162 20.51 -6.82 20.12
N ALA A 163 21.46 -6.18 20.79
CA ALA A 163 22.32 -5.18 20.17
C ALA A 163 23.08 -5.72 18.94
N ILE A 164 23.53 -6.98 18.98
CA ILE A 164 24.24 -7.63 17.87
C ILE A 164 23.27 -8.04 16.76
N THR A 165 22.18 -8.75 17.08
CA THR A 165 21.21 -9.23 16.08
C THR A 165 20.55 -8.09 15.32
N ARG A 166 20.44 -6.91 15.95
CA ARG A 166 19.94 -5.66 15.33
C ARG A 166 20.73 -5.24 14.10
N ILE A 167 22.04 -5.49 14.05
CA ILE A 167 22.84 -5.20 12.86
C ILE A 167 22.41 -6.12 11.71
N PHE A 168 22.17 -7.41 11.98
CA PHE A 168 21.72 -8.37 10.97
C PHE A 168 20.30 -8.05 10.48
N ILE A 169 19.38 -7.70 11.39
CA ILE A 169 18.04 -7.21 11.03
C ILE A 169 18.17 -5.93 10.19
N GLY A 170 19.07 -5.03 10.57
CA GLY A 170 19.37 -3.82 9.81
C GLY A 170 19.85 -4.11 8.39
N ILE A 171 20.74 -5.09 8.22
CA ILE A 171 21.21 -5.52 6.89
C ILE A 171 20.05 -6.06 6.07
N ALA A 172 19.25 -6.96 6.65
CA ALA A 172 18.08 -7.52 5.99
C ALA A 172 17.10 -6.41 5.57
N SER A 173 16.76 -5.51 6.48
CA SER A 173 15.87 -4.37 6.25
C SER A 173 16.43 -3.39 5.21
N GLY A 174 17.72 -3.08 5.24
CA GLY A 174 18.38 -2.22 4.26
C GLY A 174 18.30 -2.79 2.84
N ILE A 175 18.48 -4.11 2.69
CA ILE A 175 18.32 -4.79 1.40
C ILE A 175 16.87 -4.67 0.90
N VAL A 176 15.87 -4.90 1.76
CA VAL A 176 14.45 -4.75 1.38
C VAL A 176 14.17 -3.33 0.91
N CYS A 177 14.61 -2.32 1.68
CA CYS A 177 14.42 -0.90 1.35
C CYS A 177 15.08 -0.51 0.02
N ALA A 178 16.27 -1.04 -0.29
CA ALA A 178 16.96 -0.78 -1.56
C ALA A 178 16.31 -1.45 -2.77
N VAL A 179 15.78 -2.66 -2.60
CA VAL A 179 15.39 -3.54 -3.72
C VAL A 179 13.90 -3.47 -4.01
N VAL A 180 13.04 -3.48 -2.98
CA VAL A 180 11.59 -3.67 -3.13
C VAL A 180 10.91 -2.54 -3.90
N PRO A 181 11.14 -1.24 -3.62
CA PRO A 181 10.49 -0.15 -4.37
C PRO A 181 10.79 -0.19 -5.87
N GLY A 182 12.06 -0.45 -6.23
CA GLY A 182 12.46 -0.58 -7.63
C GLY A 182 11.84 -1.81 -8.29
N PHE A 183 11.74 -2.92 -7.57
CA PHE A 183 11.15 -4.15 -8.09
C PHE A 183 9.61 -4.04 -8.25
N LEU A 184 8.95 -3.35 -7.33
CA LEU A 184 7.54 -3.00 -7.44
C LEU A 184 7.29 -2.10 -8.65
N LYS A 185 8.13 -1.08 -8.86
CA LYS A 185 8.05 -0.19 -10.02
C LYS A 185 8.19 -0.95 -11.34
N ASP A 186 9.15 -1.86 -11.43
CA ASP A 186 9.42 -2.62 -12.67
C ASP A 186 8.30 -3.62 -13.02
N ASN A 187 7.55 -4.10 -12.03
CA ASN A 187 6.38 -4.97 -12.25
C ASN A 187 5.07 -4.17 -12.41
N ALA A 188 5.05 -2.87 -12.11
CA ALA A 188 3.84 -2.06 -12.11
C ALA A 188 3.32 -1.78 -13.54
N PRO A 189 1.99 -1.70 -13.72
CA PRO A 189 1.41 -1.13 -14.94
C PRO A 189 1.88 0.31 -15.14
N LYS A 190 2.10 0.75 -16.39
CA LYS A 190 2.56 2.12 -16.71
C LYS A 190 1.70 3.22 -16.08
N LYS A 191 0.37 3.00 -15.98
CA LYS A 191 -0.57 3.95 -15.36
C LYS A 191 -0.37 4.10 -13.84
N LEU A 192 0.20 3.10 -13.18
CA LEU A 192 0.32 3.01 -11.71
C LEU A 192 1.78 2.93 -11.24
N SER A 193 2.76 3.22 -12.10
CA SER A 193 4.19 3.06 -11.79
C SER A 193 4.69 3.96 -10.66
N GLY A 194 3.96 5.04 -10.34
CA GLY A 194 4.22 5.88 -9.17
C GLY A 194 3.53 5.39 -7.89
N PHE A 195 2.36 4.76 -8.01
CA PHE A 195 1.54 4.34 -6.86
C PHE A 195 1.98 2.98 -6.30
N ILE A 196 2.28 2.00 -7.17
CA ILE A 196 2.63 0.64 -6.73
C ILE A 196 3.87 0.61 -5.82
N PRO A 197 4.94 1.39 -6.06
CA PRO A 197 6.06 1.47 -5.12
C PRO A 197 5.69 2.03 -3.74
N SER A 198 4.66 2.89 -3.64
CA SER A 198 4.19 3.45 -2.36
C SER A 198 3.65 2.39 -1.41
N ILE A 199 3.29 1.21 -1.91
CA ILE A 199 2.90 0.06 -1.09
C ILE A 199 4.03 -0.33 -0.12
N HIS A 200 5.31 -0.15 -0.52
CA HIS A 200 6.43 -0.40 0.38
C HIS A 200 6.39 0.48 1.63
N ALA A 201 6.11 1.78 1.45
CA ALA A 201 6.03 2.72 2.55
C ALA A 201 4.86 2.35 3.48
N ILE A 202 3.69 2.03 2.93
CA ILE A 202 2.51 1.64 3.74
C ILE A 202 2.79 0.34 4.50
N GLY A 203 3.37 -0.66 3.83
CA GLY A 203 3.71 -1.95 4.43
C GLY A 203 4.84 -1.87 5.46
N SER A 204 5.64 -0.80 5.44
CA SER A 204 6.71 -0.57 6.41
C SER A 204 6.24 0.04 7.74
N VAL A 205 5.05 0.61 7.79
CA VAL A 205 4.53 1.21 9.03
C VAL A 205 3.99 0.09 9.92
N ASP A 206 4.32 0.13 11.21
CA ASP A 206 3.71 -0.77 12.18
C ASP A 206 2.20 -0.60 12.18
N TRP A 207 1.48 -1.70 12.13
CA TRP A 207 0.01 -1.67 12.04
C TRP A 207 -0.63 -0.92 13.22
N TYR A 208 -0.03 -0.99 14.41
CA TYR A 208 -0.44 -0.18 15.56
C TYR A 208 -0.38 1.33 15.27
N THR A 209 0.73 1.79 14.70
CA THR A 209 0.91 3.20 14.33
C THR A 209 -0.06 3.61 13.21
N VAL A 210 -0.34 2.72 12.25
CA VAL A 210 -1.37 2.94 11.22
C VAL A 210 -2.76 3.15 11.85
N LEU A 211 -3.16 2.28 12.78
CA LEU A 211 -4.44 2.38 13.49
C LEU A 211 -4.54 3.68 14.30
N VAL A 212 -3.46 4.08 14.98
CA VAL A 212 -3.39 5.37 15.68
C VAL A 212 -3.57 6.54 14.72
N TYR A 213 -2.92 6.54 13.55
CA TYR A 213 -3.12 7.60 12.56
C TYR A 213 -4.54 7.64 12.00
N PHE A 214 -5.15 6.49 11.71
CA PHE A 214 -6.57 6.44 11.30
C PHE A 214 -7.50 6.99 12.39
N PHE A 215 -7.25 6.63 13.65
CA PHE A 215 -7.97 7.19 14.78
C PHE A 215 -7.81 8.72 14.84
N VAL A 216 -6.58 9.23 14.81
CA VAL A 216 -6.29 10.68 14.85
C VAL A 216 -6.97 11.41 13.69
N ILE A 217 -6.92 10.88 12.47
CA ILE A 217 -7.58 11.48 11.30
C ILE A 217 -9.10 11.51 11.49
N SER A 218 -9.70 10.39 11.91
CA SER A 218 -11.15 10.31 12.15
C SER A 218 -11.61 11.29 13.23
N TYR A 219 -10.84 11.43 14.32
CA TYR A 219 -11.09 12.39 15.39
C TYR A 219 -11.03 13.85 14.89
N ASN A 220 -10.02 14.19 14.08
CA ASN A 220 -9.85 15.54 13.55
C ASN A 220 -10.91 15.94 12.51
N ILE A 221 -11.43 14.98 11.73
CA ILE A 221 -12.54 15.23 10.80
C ILE A 221 -13.86 15.40 11.57
N GLY A 222 -14.11 14.58 12.59
CA GLY A 222 -15.34 14.57 13.35
C GLY A 222 -15.31 15.49 14.57
N VAL A 223 -15.04 14.87 15.73
CA VAL A 223 -15.29 15.44 17.06
C VAL A 223 -14.46 16.71 17.33
N ALA A 224 -13.25 16.82 16.78
CA ALA A 224 -12.36 17.95 17.04
C ALA A 224 -12.94 19.30 16.61
N ASN A 225 -13.81 19.32 15.59
CA ASN A 225 -14.39 20.55 15.05
C ASN A 225 -15.65 21.01 15.81
N VAL A 226 -16.30 20.12 16.56
CA VAL A 226 -17.59 20.37 17.21
C VAL A 226 -17.55 21.56 18.18
N PRO A 227 -16.54 21.71 19.07
CA PRO A 227 -16.47 22.87 19.97
C PRO A 227 -16.26 24.21 19.25
N TRP A 228 -15.83 24.19 17.99
CA TRP A 228 -15.53 25.41 17.22
C TRP A 228 -16.68 25.80 16.29
N THR A 229 -17.44 24.83 15.78
CA THR A 229 -18.55 25.08 14.85
C THR A 229 -19.87 25.26 15.59
N LEU A 230 -20.17 24.41 16.55
CA LEU A 230 -21.48 24.32 17.19
C LEU A 230 -21.87 25.60 17.97
N PRO A 231 -20.97 26.30 18.69
CA PRO A 231 -21.31 27.57 19.35
C PRO A 231 -21.80 28.66 18.39
N THR A 232 -21.39 28.63 17.11
CA THR A 232 -21.82 29.60 16.10
C THR A 232 -23.27 29.41 15.67
N GLU A 233 -23.80 28.20 15.86
CA GLU A 233 -25.17 27.82 15.52
C GLU A 233 -26.10 27.93 16.74
N ILE A 234 -25.61 27.64 17.94
CA ILE A 234 -26.41 27.59 19.17
C ILE A 234 -26.60 28.97 19.81
N PHE A 235 -25.55 29.80 19.88
CA PHE A 235 -25.65 31.05 20.63
C PHE A 235 -26.22 32.20 19.78
N PRO A 236 -27.24 32.94 20.27
CA PRO A 236 -27.69 34.16 19.62
C PRO A 236 -26.59 35.23 19.62
N LYS A 237 -26.63 36.12 18.62
CA LYS A 237 -25.54 37.08 18.33
C LYS A 237 -25.18 38.00 19.51
N ASN A 238 -26.14 38.26 20.39
CA ASN A 238 -25.99 39.12 21.57
C ASN A 238 -25.15 38.48 22.70
N CYS A 239 -25.11 37.14 22.80
CA CYS A 239 -24.35 36.43 23.83
C CYS A 239 -23.26 35.49 23.27
N PHE A 240 -23.17 35.33 21.95
CA PHE A 240 -22.19 34.48 21.27
C PHE A 240 -20.76 34.62 21.79
N LYS A 241 -20.25 35.85 21.92
CA LYS A 241 -18.86 36.08 22.38
C LYS A 241 -18.61 35.51 23.77
N THR A 242 -19.54 35.75 24.70
CA THR A 242 -19.45 35.28 26.08
C THR A 242 -19.66 33.76 26.17
N GLY A 243 -20.66 33.22 25.47
CA GLY A 243 -20.95 31.79 25.44
C GLY A 243 -19.81 30.96 24.84
N ASN A 244 -19.25 31.41 23.72
CA ASN A 244 -18.13 30.76 23.05
C ASN A 244 -16.86 30.76 23.93
N MET A 245 -16.56 31.87 24.61
CA MET A 245 -15.41 31.96 25.53
C MET A 245 -15.53 30.97 26.70
N ILE A 246 -16.72 30.85 27.29
CA ILE A 246 -16.98 29.89 28.38
C ILE A 246 -16.85 28.46 27.86
N GLY A 247 -17.42 28.15 26.69
CA GLY A 247 -17.35 26.82 26.08
C GLY A 247 -15.92 26.38 25.80
N ILE A 248 -15.10 27.25 25.20
CA ILE A 248 -13.68 26.99 24.95
C ILE A 248 -12.93 26.75 26.27
N THR A 249 -13.17 27.58 27.29
CA THR A 249 -12.53 27.44 28.60
C THR A 249 -12.87 26.09 29.26
N VAL A 250 -14.14 25.70 29.26
CA VAL A 250 -14.60 24.41 29.81
C VAL A 250 -13.99 23.24 29.04
N ASN A 251 -13.88 23.34 27.71
CA ASN A 251 -13.26 22.31 26.86
C ASN A 251 -11.77 22.09 27.16
N TRP A 252 -10.99 23.17 27.29
CA TRP A 252 -9.56 23.03 27.63
C TRP A 252 -9.36 22.58 29.07
N PHE A 253 -10.19 23.05 29.99
CA PHE A 253 -10.14 22.64 31.39
C PHE A 253 -10.51 21.17 31.58
N SER A 254 -11.51 20.65 30.86
CA SER A 254 -11.86 19.24 30.89
C SER A 254 -10.74 18.36 30.32
N GLY A 255 -10.07 18.79 29.24
CA GLY A 255 -8.89 18.12 28.70
C GLY A 255 -7.72 18.07 29.68
N TYR A 256 -7.45 19.17 30.39
CA TYR A 256 -6.44 19.24 31.45
C TYR A 256 -6.74 18.29 32.62
N LEU A 257 -7.98 18.30 33.13
CA LEU A 257 -8.40 17.40 34.21
C LEU A 257 -8.30 15.93 33.79
N LEU A 258 -8.74 15.60 32.57
CA LEU A 258 -8.63 14.25 32.04
C LEU A 258 -7.17 13.80 31.97
N ALA A 259 -6.27 14.66 31.49
CA ALA A 259 -4.85 14.32 31.36
C ALA A 259 -4.16 14.05 32.70
N ILE A 260 -4.47 14.84 33.74
CA ILE A 260 -3.90 14.62 35.09
C ILE A 260 -4.52 13.39 35.76
N CYS A 261 -5.83 13.21 35.63
CA CYS A 261 -6.54 12.12 36.29
C CYS A 261 -6.35 10.77 35.58
N ALA A 262 -6.00 10.75 34.28
CA ALA A 262 -5.92 9.53 33.48
C ALA A 262 -4.98 8.48 34.10
N GLY A 263 -3.78 8.89 34.54
CA GLY A 263 -2.82 7.98 35.17
C GLY A 263 -3.35 7.38 36.48
N VAL A 264 -3.89 8.23 37.36
CA VAL A 264 -4.46 7.82 38.66
C VAL A 264 -5.66 6.90 38.48
N ILE A 265 -6.54 7.20 37.52
CA ILE A 265 -7.71 6.38 37.23
C ILE A 265 -7.28 5.04 36.61
N TYR A 266 -6.28 5.03 35.72
CA TYR A 266 -5.78 3.79 35.15
C TYR A 266 -5.13 2.88 36.19
N GLU A 267 -4.36 3.42 37.13
CA GLU A 267 -3.80 2.63 38.24
C GLU A 267 -4.88 2.05 39.16
N ALA A 268 -5.98 2.78 39.37
CA ALA A 268 -7.07 2.33 40.23
C ALA A 268 -8.01 1.29 39.59
N PHE A 269 -8.28 1.40 38.28
CA PHE A 269 -9.30 0.60 37.59
C PHE A 269 -8.76 -0.31 36.48
N GLY A 270 -7.49 -0.17 36.09
CA GLY A 270 -6.88 -0.94 35.00
C GLY A 270 -7.71 -0.90 33.72
N ASP A 271 -7.90 -2.06 33.10
CA ASP A 271 -8.64 -2.20 31.83
C ASP A 271 -10.15 -1.92 31.98
N TYR A 272 -10.70 -1.89 33.21
CA TYR A 272 -12.12 -1.57 33.42
C TYR A 272 -12.47 -0.13 33.06
N LEU A 273 -11.47 0.76 33.01
CA LEU A 273 -11.60 2.14 32.55
C LEU A 273 -12.23 2.23 31.16
N TRP A 274 -11.95 1.28 30.28
CA TRP A 274 -12.49 1.27 28.92
C TRP A 274 -14.00 1.02 28.89
N TYR A 275 -14.54 0.21 29.81
CA TYR A 275 -15.99 0.04 29.95
C TYR A 275 -16.67 1.30 30.47
N PHE A 276 -16.03 2.03 31.38
CA PHE A 276 -16.52 3.33 31.85
C PHE A 276 -16.61 4.35 30.71
N PHE A 277 -15.57 4.47 29.88
CA PHE A 277 -15.62 5.32 28.68
C PHE A 277 -16.67 4.86 27.67
N SER A 278 -16.81 3.55 27.45
CA SER A 278 -17.87 3.04 26.57
C SER A 278 -19.27 3.40 27.08
N ALA A 279 -19.50 3.31 28.39
CA ALA A 279 -20.78 3.68 29.00
C ALA A 279 -21.04 5.19 28.92
N SER A 280 -20.02 6.02 29.15
CA SER A 280 -20.16 7.48 29.04
C SER A 280 -20.45 7.92 27.60
N MET A 281 -19.82 7.29 26.61
CA MET A 281 -20.13 7.52 25.19
C MET A 281 -21.57 7.12 24.85
N LEU A 282 -22.06 6.00 25.40
CA LEU A 282 -23.47 5.60 25.21
C LEU A 282 -24.42 6.63 25.83
N ILE A 283 -24.14 7.11 27.04
CA ILE A 283 -24.95 8.14 27.71
C ILE A 283 -24.98 9.43 26.89
N VAL A 284 -23.82 9.90 26.41
CA VAL A 284 -23.72 11.09 25.56
C VAL A 284 -24.49 10.88 24.26
N SER A 285 -24.38 9.70 23.63
CA SER A 285 -25.12 9.38 22.42
C SER A 285 -26.65 9.40 22.62
N LEU A 286 -27.14 8.83 23.72
CA LEU A 286 -28.55 8.87 24.09
C LEU A 286 -29.00 10.31 24.37
N TYR A 287 -28.22 11.08 25.12
CA TYR A 287 -28.51 12.49 25.37
C TYR A 287 -28.59 13.29 24.07
N THR A 288 -27.62 13.15 23.17
CA THR A 288 -27.63 13.80 21.87
C THR A 288 -28.83 13.36 21.02
N GLY A 289 -29.18 12.08 21.00
CA GLY A 289 -30.31 11.58 20.24
C GLY A 289 -31.68 12.08 20.72
N PHE A 290 -31.85 12.29 22.03
CA PHE A 290 -33.15 12.67 22.60
C PHE A 290 -33.29 14.16 22.94
N MET A 291 -32.21 14.84 23.31
CA MET A 291 -32.27 16.21 23.86
C MET A 291 -31.80 17.29 22.89
N LEU A 292 -30.91 16.95 21.94
CA LEU A 292 -30.42 17.90 20.94
C LEU A 292 -31.37 17.93 19.74
N LYS A 293 -31.89 19.12 19.42
CA LYS A 293 -32.72 19.35 18.24
C LYS A 293 -31.83 19.64 17.03
N GLU A 294 -32.11 18.97 15.91
CA GLU A 294 -31.41 19.16 14.65
C GLU A 294 -31.65 20.58 14.09
N THR A 295 -30.55 21.29 13.78
CA THR A 295 -30.55 22.67 13.27
C THR A 295 -30.37 22.74 11.75
N LYS A 296 -29.96 21.63 11.12
CA LYS A 296 -29.68 21.57 9.68
C LYS A 296 -30.90 21.88 8.83
N GLY A 297 -30.80 22.93 8.02
CA GLY A 297 -31.83 23.34 7.06
C GLY A 297 -32.90 24.27 7.62
N ILE A 298 -32.79 24.68 8.89
CA ILE A 298 -33.64 25.71 9.50
C ILE A 298 -32.96 27.06 9.30
N THR A 299 -33.70 28.08 8.82
CA THR A 299 -33.14 29.43 8.69
C THR A 299 -32.91 30.03 10.08
N VAL A 300 -31.74 30.65 10.27
CA VAL A 300 -31.26 31.24 11.54
C VAL A 300 -32.33 32.04 12.32
N PRO A 301 -33.27 32.79 11.70
CA PRO A 301 -34.30 33.54 12.45
C PRO A 301 -35.39 32.69 13.12
N GLN A 302 -35.53 31.39 12.81
CA GLN A 302 -36.56 30.51 13.40
C GLN A 302 -36.07 29.71 14.61
N PHE A 303 -34.75 29.61 14.80
CA PHE A 303 -34.13 28.86 15.90
C PHE A 303 -33.68 29.76 17.07
N GLN A 304 -33.54 31.07 16.83
CA GLN A 304 -33.23 32.10 17.83
C GLN A 304 -34.50 32.70 18.42
#